data_AF-A0A6M1SW20-F1
#
_entry.id   AF-A0A6M1SW20-F1
#
_cell.length_a   1.000
_cell.length_b   1.000
_cell.length_c   1.000
_cell.angle_alpha   90.00
_cell.angle_beta   90.00
_cell.angle_gamma   90.00
#
_symmetry.space_group_name_H-M   'P 1'
#
loop_
_entity.id
_entity.type
_entity.pdbx_description
1 polymer ?
#
loop_
_entity_poly.entity_id
_entity_poly.type
_entity_poly.pdbx_seq_one_letter_code
_entity_poly.pdbx_strand_id
1 'polypeptide(L)'
;MVSEQPWVRKDKSRSRGVVFLDPYALEVDWATLQALTRTQVLDVWYLFPLEAVLRQLARRISGVGVKAPKLDKVLSTAWRELYALPEPDPVQRVDIFDVREDDELQRAASAKQVEEWFRQQLKKEFAYVPEPVPILRSTNRQMFSLFLCVANPSSAATTLADGFMKYVKQGRKPASHRKSGREASDQ
;
A
#
# COMPACT_ATOMS: atom_id res chain seq x y z
N MET A 1 17.12 -8.30 14.37
CA MET A 1 18.07 -8.88 13.41
C MET A 1 17.41 -10.09 12.79
N VAL A 2 17.10 -10.06 11.49
CA VAL A 2 16.58 -11.23 10.78
C VAL A 2 17.74 -12.24 10.71
N SER A 3 17.59 -13.39 11.36
CA SER A 3 18.61 -14.45 11.33
C SER A 3 18.94 -14.82 9.88
N GLU A 4 20.22 -15.05 9.56
CA GLU A 4 20.69 -15.52 8.25
C GLU A 4 20.19 -16.93 7.97
N GLN A 5 18.93 -17.03 7.56
CA GLN A 5 18.27 -18.29 7.28
C GLN A 5 18.59 -18.74 5.85
N PRO A 6 18.56 -20.06 5.56
CA PRO A 6 19.00 -20.62 4.27
C PRO A 6 18.28 -20.04 3.05
N TRP A 7 17.02 -19.62 3.21
CA TRP A 7 16.20 -19.02 2.16
C TRP A 7 16.55 -17.55 1.83
N VAL A 8 17.47 -16.93 2.59
CA VAL A 8 17.95 -15.56 2.35
C VAL A 8 19.11 -15.53 1.34
N ARG A 9 19.69 -16.69 0.99
CA ARG A 9 20.77 -16.79 0.01
C ARG A 9 20.21 -16.86 -1.41
N LYS A 10 20.95 -16.26 -2.35
CA LYS A 10 20.72 -16.41 -3.79
C LYS A 10 20.97 -17.87 -4.16
N ASP A 11 19.91 -18.67 -4.18
CA ASP A 11 20.02 -20.09 -4.47
C ASP A 11 20.48 -20.27 -5.93
N LYS A 12 21.46 -21.15 -6.16
CA LYS A 12 21.88 -21.58 -7.51
C LYS A 12 20.89 -22.59 -8.10
N SER A 13 19.96 -23.10 -7.29
CA SER A 13 18.91 -24.01 -7.75
C SER A 13 17.86 -23.26 -8.59
N ARG A 14 17.23 -23.94 -9.53
CA ARG A 14 16.10 -23.42 -10.33
C ARG A 14 14.83 -23.17 -9.50
N SER A 15 14.94 -23.05 -8.18
CA SER A 15 13.81 -22.87 -7.28
C SER A 15 13.22 -21.47 -7.45
N ARG A 16 11.92 -21.45 -7.69
CA ARG A 16 11.10 -20.24 -7.77
C ARG A 16 9.95 -20.41 -6.80
N GLY A 17 9.65 -19.35 -6.07
CA GLY A 17 8.58 -19.36 -5.09
C GLY A 17 7.72 -18.11 -5.20
N VAL A 18 6.49 -18.24 -4.70
CA VAL A 18 5.57 -17.13 -4.52
C VAL A 18 5.22 -17.07 -3.04
N VAL A 19 5.32 -15.89 -2.45
CA VAL A 19 5.00 -15.65 -1.04
C VAL A 19 3.74 -14.79 -0.97
N PHE A 20 2.73 -15.25 -0.23
CA PHE A 20 1.57 -14.44 0.09
C PHE A 20 1.73 -13.89 1.51
N LEU A 21 1.75 -12.58 1.64
CA LEU A 21 1.87 -11.87 2.90
C LEU A 21 0.56 -11.17 3.22
N ASP A 22 -0.09 -11.63 4.29
CA ASP A 22 -1.23 -10.98 4.92
C ASP A 22 -0.79 -10.40 6.27
N PRO A 23 -0.39 -9.12 6.33
CA PRO A 23 0.00 -8.44 7.56
C PRO A 23 -1.24 -8.11 8.39
N TYR A 24 -1.87 -9.15 8.94
CA TYR A 24 -2.89 -8.97 9.97
C TYR A 24 -2.32 -8.07 11.08
N ALA A 25 -3.09 -7.05 11.48
CA ALA A 25 -2.68 -6.05 12.48
C ALA A 25 -1.35 -5.29 12.24
N LEU A 26 -0.86 -5.20 10.99
CA LEU A 26 0.41 -4.53 10.63
C LEU A 26 1.64 -5.21 11.24
N GLU A 27 1.71 -6.54 11.19
CA GLU A 27 2.77 -7.35 11.82
C GLU A 27 3.96 -7.65 10.89
N VAL A 28 3.89 -7.27 9.61
CA VAL A 28 5.02 -7.45 8.69
C VAL A 28 5.94 -6.24 8.72
N ASP A 29 7.16 -6.47 9.17
CA ASP A 29 8.24 -5.48 9.13
C ASP A 29 8.76 -5.27 7.70
N TRP A 30 9.13 -4.03 7.37
CA TRP A 30 9.76 -3.64 6.11
C TRP A 30 11.03 -4.46 5.84
N ALA A 31 11.78 -4.79 6.90
CA ALA A 31 12.97 -5.64 6.81
C ALA A 31 12.66 -7.04 6.24
N THR A 32 11.45 -7.56 6.45
CA THR A 32 11.01 -8.84 5.87
C THR A 32 10.86 -8.71 4.36
N LEU A 33 10.27 -7.62 3.87
CA LEU A 33 10.16 -7.35 2.44
C LEU A 33 11.54 -7.23 1.80
N GLN A 34 12.46 -6.49 2.45
CA GLN A 34 13.85 -6.37 1.99
C GLN A 34 14.56 -7.73 1.94
N ALA A 35 14.37 -8.58 2.95
CA ALA A 35 14.95 -9.93 2.99
C ALA A 35 14.42 -10.80 1.84
N LEU A 36 13.11 -10.77 1.57
CA LEU A 36 12.49 -11.52 0.47
C LEU A 36 13.00 -11.05 -0.90
N THR A 37 13.07 -9.74 -1.11
CA THR A 37 13.60 -9.15 -2.34
C THR A 37 15.04 -9.58 -2.64
N ARG A 38 15.91 -9.60 -1.62
CA ARG A 38 17.32 -9.98 -1.77
C ARG A 38 17.52 -11.40 -2.29
N THR A 39 16.53 -12.29 -2.09
CA THR A 39 16.58 -13.65 -2.62
C THR A 39 16.53 -13.68 -4.15
N GLN A 40 15.89 -12.70 -4.79
CA GLN A 40 15.61 -12.61 -6.24
C GLN A 40 14.81 -13.80 -6.83
N VAL A 41 14.48 -14.81 -6.01
CA VAL A 41 13.79 -16.05 -6.40
C VAL A 41 12.33 -16.09 -5.95
N LEU A 42 11.95 -15.22 -5.00
CA LEU A 42 10.61 -15.15 -4.41
C LEU A 42 9.85 -13.91 -4.91
N ASP A 43 8.74 -14.11 -5.61
CA ASP A 43 7.81 -13.02 -5.92
C ASP A 43 6.77 -12.92 -4.80
N VAL A 44 6.42 -11.70 -4.39
CA VAL A 44 5.61 -11.44 -3.19
C VAL A 44 4.26 -10.86 -3.58
N TRP A 45 3.19 -11.48 -3.12
CA TRP A 45 1.85 -10.91 -3.06
C TRP A 45 1.63 -10.33 -1.67
N TYR A 46 1.51 -9.01 -1.57
CA TYR A 46 1.39 -8.30 -0.31
C TYR A 46 0.00 -7.66 -0.17
N LEU A 47 -0.79 -8.15 0.78
CA LEU A 47 -2.14 -7.66 1.06
C LEU A 47 -2.06 -6.43 1.98
N PHE A 48 -1.76 -5.27 1.43
CA PHE A 48 -1.55 -4.05 2.22
C PHE A 48 -2.85 -3.55 2.86
N PRO A 49 -2.93 -3.41 4.19
CA PRO A 49 -4.12 -2.98 4.91
C PRO A 49 -4.21 -1.46 4.92
N LEU A 50 -4.48 -0.87 3.75
CA LEU A 50 -4.54 0.58 3.53
C LEU A 50 -5.39 1.30 4.57
N GLU A 51 -6.61 0.80 4.86
CA GLU A 51 -7.48 1.43 5.85
C GLU A 51 -6.86 1.41 7.26
N ALA A 52 -6.25 0.29 7.66
CA ALA A 52 -5.63 0.18 8.96
C ALA A 52 -4.46 1.15 9.11
N VAL A 53 -3.63 1.29 8.07
CA VAL A 53 -2.53 2.25 8.02
C VAL A 53 -3.04 3.69 8.11
N LEU A 54 -4.08 4.04 7.36
CA LEU A 54 -4.65 5.39 7.38
C LEU A 54 -5.23 5.77 8.76
N ARG A 55 -5.66 4.80 9.57
CA ARG A 55 -6.08 5.05 10.97
C ARG A 55 -4.90 5.29 11.91
N GLN A 56 -3.73 4.73 11.61
CA GLN A 56 -2.51 4.97 12.39
C GLN A 56 -1.81 6.28 11.99
N LEU A 57 -1.89 6.65 10.71
CA LEU A 57 -1.43 7.95 10.20
C LEU A 57 -2.43 9.05 10.59
N ALA A 58 -2.35 9.53 11.83
CA ALA A 58 -3.20 10.61 12.34
C ALA A 58 -3.13 11.86 11.44
N ARG A 59 -4.20 12.66 11.42
CA ARG A 59 -4.26 13.85 10.55
C ARG A 59 -3.23 14.91 10.94
N ARG A 60 -2.93 15.03 12.23
CA ARG A 60 -1.84 15.84 12.78
C ARG A 60 -0.69 14.92 13.21
N ILE A 61 0.56 15.33 13.01
CA ILE A 61 1.72 14.47 13.30
C ILE A 61 1.86 14.16 14.80
N SER A 62 1.51 15.10 15.69
CA SER A 62 1.48 14.90 17.15
C SER A 62 0.55 13.76 17.55
N GLY A 63 -0.56 13.59 16.84
CA GLY A 63 -1.54 12.53 17.07
C GLY A 63 -1.04 11.12 16.73
N VAL A 64 0.12 10.99 16.06
CA VAL A 64 0.76 9.69 15.84
C VAL A 64 1.35 9.17 17.15
N GLY A 65 2.06 10.03 17.89
CA GLY A 65 2.63 9.74 19.21
C GLY A 65 3.27 8.34 19.32
N VAL A 66 2.72 7.53 20.23
CA VAL A 66 3.20 6.16 20.55
C VAL A 66 3.16 5.17 19.39
N LYS A 67 2.46 5.48 18.30
CA LYS A 67 2.31 4.60 17.13
C LYS A 67 3.49 4.69 16.16
N ALA A 68 4.30 5.76 16.26
CA ALA A 68 5.41 6.02 15.32
C ALA A 68 6.39 4.84 15.18
N PRO A 69 6.83 4.15 16.26
CA PRO A 69 7.74 3.00 16.10
C PRO A 69 7.13 1.83 15.32
N LYS A 70 5.81 1.62 15.42
CA LYS A 70 5.12 0.59 14.64
C LYS A 70 5.01 0.98 13.17
N LEU A 71 4.76 2.26 12.88
CA LEU A 71 4.80 2.77 11.50
C LEU A 71 6.21 2.69 10.89
N ASP A 72 7.25 2.97 11.67
CA ASP A 72 8.65 2.84 11.24
C ASP A 72 9.00 1.40 10.86
N LYS A 73 8.47 0.43 11.60
CA LYS A 73 8.64 -0.99 11.26
C LYS A 73 7.92 -1.36 9.97
N VAL A 74 6.68 -0.91 9.77
CA VAL A 74 5.81 -1.39 8.67
C VAL A 74 6.03 -0.65 7.36
N LEU A 75 6.24 0.67 7.43
CA LEU A 75 6.32 1.55 6.27
C LEU A 75 7.74 2.09 6.02
N SER A 76 8.72 1.74 6.87
CA SER A 76 10.00 2.44 7.03
C SER A 76 9.85 3.86 7.59
N THR A 77 10.94 4.50 8.01
CA THR A 77 10.90 5.89 8.54
C THR A 77 10.43 6.93 7.52
N ALA A 78 10.38 6.57 6.23
CA ALA A 78 9.99 7.44 5.13
C ALA A 78 8.51 7.86 5.17
N TRP A 79 7.63 7.22 5.95
CA TRP A 79 6.21 7.62 6.03
C TRP A 79 6.01 9.08 6.49
N ARG A 80 7.00 9.67 7.15
CA ARG A 80 7.01 11.09 7.55
C ARG A 80 6.91 12.04 6.34
N GLU A 81 7.34 11.62 5.16
CA GLU A 81 7.21 12.36 3.89
C GLU A 81 5.74 12.63 3.52
N LEU A 82 4.78 11.90 4.10
CA LEU A 82 3.35 12.07 3.86
C LEU A 82 2.76 13.30 4.59
N TYR A 83 3.57 13.97 5.42
CA TYR A 83 3.17 15.12 6.22
C TYR A 83 3.83 16.39 5.68
N ALA A 84 3.04 17.45 5.60
CA ALA A 84 3.47 18.78 5.17
C ALA A 84 2.84 19.84 6.07
N LEU A 85 3.44 21.03 6.12
CA LEU A 85 2.78 22.16 6.76
C LEU A 85 1.49 22.46 5.97
N PRO A 86 0.37 22.72 6.66
CA PRO A 86 -0.84 23.17 5.99
C PRO A 86 -0.52 24.46 5.22
N GLU A 87 -1.11 24.62 4.04
CA GLU A 87 -1.04 25.91 3.36
C GLU A 87 -1.69 26.96 4.26
N PRO A 88 -1.09 28.15 4.41
CA PRO A 88 -1.66 29.22 5.21
C PRO A 88 -3.02 29.56 4.61
N ASP A 89 -4.08 29.30 5.38
CA ASP A 89 -5.44 29.67 4.97
C ASP A 89 -5.50 31.21 4.94
N PRO A 90 -5.83 31.84 3.79
CA PRO A 90 -5.98 33.30 3.74
C PRO A 90 -7.12 33.82 4.64
N VAL A 91 -7.95 32.92 5.21
CA VAL A 91 -9.06 33.22 6.10
C VAL A 91 -8.78 32.84 7.56
N GLN A 92 -7.60 32.30 7.89
CA GLN A 92 -7.27 32.00 9.29
C GLN A 92 -7.20 33.29 10.11
N ARG A 93 -8.28 33.47 10.88
CA ARG A 93 -8.46 34.49 11.90
C ARG A 93 -7.23 34.50 12.79
N VAL A 94 -6.58 35.65 12.85
CA VAL A 94 -5.76 36.03 13.99
C VAL A 94 -6.69 35.92 15.20
N ASP A 95 -6.51 34.91 16.03
CA ASP A 95 -7.22 34.85 17.29
C ASP A 95 -6.80 36.08 18.11
N ILE A 96 -7.70 36.58 18.97
CA ILE A 96 -7.51 37.81 19.75
C ILE A 96 -6.25 37.75 20.66
N PHE A 97 -5.66 36.56 20.78
CA PHE A 97 -4.46 36.26 21.57
C PHE A 97 -3.19 35.96 20.75
N ASP A 98 -3.18 36.20 19.44
CA ASP A 98 -2.01 35.99 18.55
C ASP A 98 -1.43 34.55 18.60
N VAL A 99 -2.27 33.59 19.01
CA VAL A 99 -1.94 32.17 18.97
C VAL A 99 -2.19 31.69 17.54
N ARG A 100 -1.11 31.48 16.79
CA ARG A 100 -1.19 30.76 15.52
C ARG A 100 -1.58 29.32 15.83
N GLU A 101 -2.86 28.99 15.69
CA GLU A 101 -3.26 27.59 15.57
C GLU A 101 -2.69 27.06 14.25
N ASP A 102 -1.74 26.14 14.37
CA ASP A 102 -1.32 25.17 13.35
C ASP A 102 -0.11 25.52 12.46
N ASP A 103 1.03 25.85 13.07
CA ASP A 103 2.37 25.55 12.51
C ASP A 103 2.73 24.04 12.66
N GLU A 104 1.73 23.15 12.71
CA GLU A 104 1.93 21.71 12.90
C GLU A 104 1.80 20.95 11.58
N LEU A 105 2.71 19.99 11.33
CA LEU A 105 2.63 19.13 10.16
C LEU A 105 1.33 18.30 10.12
N GLN A 106 0.62 18.40 9.00
CA GLN A 106 -0.60 17.66 8.73
C GLN A 106 -0.41 16.63 7.62
N ARG A 107 -1.16 15.54 7.67
CA ARG A 107 -1.17 14.53 6.61
C ARG A 107 -1.86 15.10 5.37
N ALA A 108 -1.05 15.58 4.43
CA ALA A 108 -1.52 16.08 3.15
C ALA A 108 -1.96 14.95 2.20
N ALA A 109 -1.49 13.72 2.44
CA ALA A 109 -1.78 12.58 1.58
C ALA A 109 -3.18 11.98 1.80
N SER A 110 -3.93 11.88 0.71
CA SER A 110 -5.15 11.06 0.56
C SER A 110 -4.84 9.56 0.57
N ALA A 111 -5.87 8.72 0.72
CA ALA A 111 -5.72 7.26 0.68
C ALA A 111 -4.99 6.77 -0.60
N LYS A 112 -5.34 7.34 -1.75
CA LYS A 112 -4.71 7.04 -3.04
C LYS A 112 -3.25 7.48 -3.09
N GLN A 113 -2.92 8.63 -2.52
CA GLN A 113 -1.53 9.11 -2.43
C GLN A 113 -0.69 8.24 -1.49
N VAL A 114 -1.25 7.77 -0.37
CA VAL A 114 -0.56 6.83 0.53
C VAL A 114 -0.31 5.49 -0.17
N GLU A 115 -1.30 4.97 -0.92
CA GLU A 115 -1.14 3.75 -1.70
C GLU A 115 -0.03 3.88 -2.76
N GLU A 116 -0.05 4.96 -3.56
CA GLU A 116 0.96 5.18 -4.59
C GLU A 116 2.33 5.46 -3.97
N TRP A 117 2.41 6.21 -2.87
CA TRP A 117 3.67 6.39 -2.14
C TRP A 117 4.24 5.04 -1.68
N PHE A 118 3.40 4.17 -1.10
CA PHE A 118 3.84 2.84 -0.66
C PHE A 118 4.32 1.98 -1.83
N ARG A 119 3.61 2.04 -2.97
CA ARG A 119 4.05 1.42 -4.22
C ARG A 119 5.42 1.90 -4.65
N GLN A 120 5.70 3.20 -4.54
CA GLN A 120 7.00 3.78 -4.90
C GLN A 120 8.09 3.30 -3.93
N GLN A 121 7.81 3.16 -2.64
CA GLN A 121 8.76 2.53 -1.72
C GLN A 121 9.06 1.08 -2.10
N LEU A 122 8.04 0.29 -2.47
CA LEU A 122 8.24 -1.09 -2.93
C LEU A 122 9.08 -1.16 -4.21
N LYS A 123 8.91 -0.23 -5.15
CA LYS A 123 9.71 -0.15 -6.38
C LYS A 123 11.20 0.14 -6.14
N LYS A 124 11.55 0.74 -4.99
CA LYS A 124 12.96 0.94 -4.62
C LYS A 124 13.64 -0.39 -4.27
N GLU A 125 12.86 -1.36 -3.78
CA GLU A 125 13.36 -2.66 -3.35
C GLU A 125 13.21 -3.70 -4.49
N PHE A 126 12.00 -3.87 -5.02
CA PHE A 126 11.67 -4.91 -5.99
C PHE A 126 11.94 -4.50 -7.44
N ALA A 127 12.30 -5.47 -8.29
CA ALA A 127 12.59 -5.23 -9.70
C ALA A 127 11.38 -4.75 -10.49
N TYR A 128 10.17 -5.20 -10.14
CA TYR A 128 8.94 -4.76 -10.79
C TYR A 128 7.74 -4.80 -9.84
N VAL A 129 6.99 -3.69 -9.81
CA VAL A 129 5.77 -3.53 -9.01
C VAL A 129 4.70 -2.82 -9.86
N PRO A 130 3.73 -3.57 -10.42
CA PRO A 130 2.61 -3.01 -11.18
C PRO A 130 1.67 -2.19 -10.30
N GLU A 131 0.62 -1.63 -10.89
CA GLU A 131 -0.43 -0.98 -10.10
C GLU A 131 -1.14 -2.00 -9.20
N PRO A 132 -1.42 -1.67 -7.93
CA PRO A 132 -2.09 -2.58 -7.01
C PRO A 132 -3.53 -2.85 -7.44
N VAL A 133 -4.04 -3.98 -6.96
CA VAL A 133 -5.45 -4.34 -7.13
C VAL A 133 -6.22 -3.90 -5.88
N PRO A 134 -7.16 -2.94 -5.99
CA PRO A 134 -7.92 -2.47 -4.84
C PRO A 134 -8.91 -3.55 -4.39
N ILE A 135 -9.03 -3.76 -3.07
CA ILE A 135 -10.02 -4.65 -2.47
C ILE A 135 -10.97 -3.79 -1.63
N LEU A 136 -12.23 -3.78 -2.08
CA LEU A 136 -13.28 -2.91 -1.55
C LEU A 136 -14.17 -3.69 -0.58
N ARG A 137 -14.73 -2.98 0.41
CA ARG A 137 -15.86 -3.47 1.21
C ARG A 137 -17.15 -3.38 0.38
N SER A 138 -18.21 -4.04 0.83
CA SER A 138 -19.59 -3.82 0.37
C SER A 138 -20.01 -2.34 0.29
N THR A 139 -19.44 -1.48 1.14
CA THR A 139 -19.69 -0.01 1.15
C THR A 139 -18.84 0.77 0.13
N ASN A 140 -18.22 0.08 -0.84
CA ASN A 140 -17.33 0.66 -1.87
C ASN A 140 -16.09 1.40 -1.33
N ARG A 141 -15.78 1.26 -0.04
CA ARG A 141 -14.54 1.82 0.56
C ARG A 141 -13.41 0.81 0.42
N GLN A 142 -12.27 1.27 -0.08
CA GLN A 142 -11.07 0.45 -0.18
C GLN A 142 -10.51 0.13 1.22
N MET A 143 -10.40 -1.17 1.53
CA MET A 143 -9.82 -1.63 2.79
C MET A 143 -8.38 -2.06 2.61
N PHE A 144 -8.12 -2.80 1.53
CA PHE A 144 -6.82 -3.36 1.22
C PHE A 144 -6.40 -3.04 -0.21
N SER A 145 -5.10 -3.11 -0.43
CA SER A 145 -4.48 -3.00 -1.74
C SER A 145 -3.58 -4.21 -1.92
N LEU A 146 -3.91 -5.06 -2.90
CA LEU A 146 -3.09 -6.24 -3.19
C LEU A 146 -1.97 -5.85 -4.14
N PHE A 147 -0.74 -5.89 -3.65
CA PHE A 147 0.47 -5.61 -4.42
C PHE A 147 1.10 -6.91 -4.92
N LEU A 148 1.49 -6.94 -6.19
CA LEU A 148 2.44 -7.91 -6.72
C LEU A 148 3.83 -7.28 -6.72
N CYS A 149 4.81 -7.95 -6.16
CA CYS A 149 6.19 -7.48 -6.08
C CYS A 149 7.11 -8.56 -6.64
N VAL A 150 7.71 -8.31 -7.80
CA VAL A 150 8.57 -9.26 -8.49
C VAL A 150 10.02 -9.00 -8.07
N ALA A 151 10.65 -9.99 -7.44
CA ALA A 151 12.05 -9.86 -7.01
C ALA A 151 13.04 -10.21 -8.13
N ASN A 152 12.58 -10.93 -9.15
CA ASN A 152 13.42 -11.34 -10.28
C ASN A 152 13.70 -10.16 -11.23
N PRO A 153 14.98 -9.79 -11.46
CA PRO A 153 15.32 -8.70 -12.37
C PRO A 153 15.21 -9.05 -13.86
N SER A 154 14.96 -10.32 -14.22
CA SER A 154 14.84 -10.75 -15.61
C SER A 154 13.63 -10.11 -16.30
N SER A 155 13.84 -9.59 -17.52
CA SER A 155 12.79 -9.02 -18.36
C SER A 155 11.68 -10.01 -18.73
N ALA A 156 11.98 -11.32 -18.76
CA ALA A 156 10.98 -12.35 -18.98
C ALA A 156 10.01 -12.44 -17.79
N ALA A 157 10.51 -12.29 -16.55
CA ALA A 157 9.68 -12.33 -15.36
C ALA A 157 8.79 -11.08 -15.25
N THR A 158 9.33 -9.91 -15.57
CA THR A 158 8.55 -8.66 -15.53
C THR A 158 7.46 -8.62 -16.61
N THR A 159 7.77 -9.10 -17.82
CA THR A 159 6.77 -9.25 -18.91
C THR A 159 5.66 -10.21 -18.53
N LEU A 160 6.00 -11.35 -17.92
CA LEU A 160 5.01 -12.33 -17.45
C LEU A 160 4.10 -11.73 -16.38
N ALA A 161 4.68 -11.01 -15.41
CA ALA A 161 3.92 -10.35 -14.35
C ALA A 161 2.96 -9.28 -14.90
N ASP A 162 3.40 -8.48 -15.88
CA ASP A 162 2.54 -7.49 -16.55
C ASP A 162 1.35 -8.16 -17.27
N GLY A 163 1.61 -9.24 -18.00
CA GLY A 163 0.57 -10.04 -18.66
C GLY A 163 -0.45 -10.61 -17.67
N PHE A 164 0.03 -11.18 -16.55
CA PHE A 164 -0.83 -11.70 -15.49
C PHE A 164 -1.71 -10.61 -14.88
N MET A 165 -1.15 -9.43 -14.58
CA MET A 165 -1.90 -8.33 -13.98
C MET A 165 -2.97 -7.77 -14.91
N LYS A 166 -2.73 -7.73 -16.22
CA LYS A 166 -3.74 -7.37 -17.21
C LYS A 166 -4.94 -8.31 -17.14
N TYR A 167 -4.69 -9.62 -17.02
CA TYR A 167 -5.75 -10.62 -16.87
C TYR A 167 -6.54 -10.46 -15.57
N VAL A 168 -5.86 -10.28 -14.43
CA VAL A 168 -6.52 -10.07 -13.13
C VAL A 168 -7.42 -8.83 -13.14
N LYS A 169 -6.97 -7.74 -13.76
CA LYS A 169 -7.78 -6.51 -13.89
C LYS A 169 -9.01 -6.73 -14.78
N GLN A 170 -8.91 -7.54 -15.83
CA GLN A 170 -10.04 -7.86 -16.71
C GLN A 170 -11.08 -8.74 -16.01
N GLY A 171 -10.65 -9.73 -15.22
CA GLY A 171 -11.53 -10.62 -14.47
C GLY A 171 -12.32 -9.95 -13.34
N ARG A 172 -11.92 -8.75 -12.91
CA ARG A 172 -12.61 -7.96 -11.88
C ARG A 172 -13.64 -6.97 -12.42
N LYS A 173 -13.93 -6.95 -13.73
CA LYS A 173 -15.07 -6.18 -14.25
C LYS A 173 -16.34 -6.65 -13.50
N PRO A 174 -17.11 -5.74 -12.87
CA PRO A 174 -18.31 -6.13 -12.17
C PRO A 174 -19.24 -6.85 -13.15
N ALA A 175 -19.80 -7.98 -12.72
CA ALA A 175 -20.86 -8.64 -13.47
C ALA A 175 -21.95 -7.61 -13.77
N SER A 176 -22.30 -7.46 -15.04
CA SER A 176 -23.30 -6.46 -15.44
C SER A 176 -24.62 -6.82 -14.76
N HIS A 177 -25.07 -5.97 -13.85
CA HIS A 177 -26.44 -6.05 -13.34
C HIS A 177 -27.37 -5.63 -14.48
N ARG A 178 -27.69 -6.56 -15.39
CA ARG A 178 -28.89 -6.43 -16.24
C ARG A 178 -30.07 -6.48 -15.28
N LYS A 179 -30.60 -5.32 -14.90
CA LYS A 179 -31.99 -5.24 -14.44
C LYS A 179 -32.84 -5.62 -15.66
N SER A 180 -33.34 -6.85 -15.71
CA SER A 180 -34.46 -7.14 -16.61
C SER A 180 -35.62 -6.28 -16.11
N GLY A 181 -35.93 -5.22 -16.84
CA GLY A 181 -37.17 -4.49 -16.65
C GLY A 181 -38.31 -5.48 -16.83
N ARG A 182 -39.06 -5.74 -15.76
CA ARG A 182 -40.39 -6.33 -15.86
C ARG A 182 -41.26 -5.17 -16.36
N GLU A 183 -41.60 -5.19 -17.65
CA GLU A 183 -42.67 -4.36 -18.18
C GLU A 183 -43.93 -4.68 -17.39
N ALA A 184 -44.44 -3.70 -16.66
CA ALA A 184 -45.78 -3.76 -16.10
C ALA A 184 -46.74 -3.57 -17.28
N SER A 185 -47.40 -4.66 -17.67
CA SER A 185 -48.54 -4.59 -18.59
C SER A 185 -49.71 -3.98 -17.82
N ASP A 186 -50.14 -2.79 -18.26
CA ASP A 186 -51.46 -2.23 -17.97
C ASP A 186 -52.54 -3.19 -18.48
N GLN A 187 -53.41 -3.65 -17.58
CA GLN A 187 -54.82 -3.94 -17.80
C GLN A 187 -55.60 -3.72 -16.49
#